data_AF-D9SDC0-F1
#
_entry.id   AF-D9SDC0-F1
#
_cell.length_a   1.000
_cell.length_b   1.000
_cell.length_c   1.000
_cell.angle_alpha   90.00
_cell.angle_beta   90.00
_cell.angle_gamma   90.00
#
_symmetry.space_group_name_H-M   'P 1'
#
loop_
_entity.id
_entity.type
_entity.pdbx_description
1 polymer ?
#
loop_
_entity_poly.entity_id
_entity_poly.type
_entity_poly.pdbx_seq_one_letter_code
_entity_poly.pdbx_strand_id
1 'polypeptide(L)'
;MLKKYLSSFAFATLIAFVHNGLITTCDAAEIAPQISNERGIKVTTALQAIPADAKTWTFEVTLETHTQALSDDLTKSATLIVDGKQYLPLAWDGAPPGGHHRKGLLRFKAVAPQPRSMELQIRLAGDKSPRSFKWLIK
;
A
#
# COMPACT_ATOMS: atom_id res chain seq x y z
N MET A 1 -22.54 -53.02 21.71
CA MET A 1 -22.95 -52.56 23.07
C MET A 1 -22.06 -51.38 23.47
N LEU A 2 -22.34 -50.17 22.97
CA LEU A 2 -23.13 -49.12 23.63
C LEU A 2 -22.70 -48.79 25.07
N LYS A 3 -21.92 -47.72 25.25
CA LYS A 3 -21.98 -46.89 26.46
C LYS A 3 -21.97 -45.43 26.07
N LYS A 4 -23.19 -44.87 26.02
CA LYS A 4 -23.47 -43.44 26.08
C LYS A 4 -23.18 -42.98 27.51
N TYR A 5 -22.52 -41.84 27.67
CA TYR A 5 -22.66 -41.02 28.86
C TYR A 5 -23.02 -39.60 28.41
N LEU A 6 -24.29 -39.26 28.63
CA LEU A 6 -24.72 -37.88 28.77
C LEU A 6 -24.28 -37.40 30.17
N SER A 7 -23.81 -36.16 30.28
CA SER A 7 -24.08 -35.31 31.44
C SER A 7 -23.86 -33.84 31.06
N SER A 8 -24.95 -33.09 31.23
CA SER A 8 -25.12 -31.66 31.05
C SER A 8 -24.32 -30.85 32.06
N PHE A 9 -23.75 -29.72 31.64
CA PHE A 9 -23.68 -28.52 32.49
C PHE A 9 -23.91 -27.29 31.63
N ALA A 10 -25.09 -26.70 31.82
CA ALA A 10 -25.38 -25.34 31.42
C ALA A 10 -24.59 -24.38 32.33
N PHE A 11 -23.86 -23.43 31.74
CA PHE A 11 -23.65 -22.12 32.33
C PHE A 11 -23.89 -21.08 31.25
N ALA A 12 -25.01 -20.38 31.39
CA ALA A 12 -25.26 -19.15 30.67
C ALA A 12 -24.27 -18.10 31.19
N THR A 13 -23.59 -17.39 30.30
CA THR A 13 -23.02 -16.08 30.62
C THR A 13 -23.23 -15.19 29.41
N LEU A 14 -24.34 -14.46 29.48
CA LEU A 14 -24.66 -13.34 28.62
C LEU A 14 -23.71 -12.20 28.99
N ILE A 15 -22.72 -11.90 28.16
CA ILE A 15 -21.97 -10.65 28.27
C ILE A 15 -22.49 -9.72 27.18
N ALA A 16 -23.41 -8.84 27.58
CA ALA A 16 -23.80 -7.69 26.80
C ALA A 16 -22.65 -6.67 26.82
N PHE A 17 -21.85 -6.61 25.76
CA PHE A 17 -20.94 -5.49 25.53
C PHE A 17 -21.68 -4.41 24.76
N VAL A 18 -22.27 -3.48 25.49
CA VAL A 18 -22.71 -2.19 24.94
C VAL A 18 -21.45 -1.34 24.74
N HIS A 19 -20.79 -1.48 23.59
CA HIS A 19 -19.75 -0.54 23.17
C HIS A 19 -20.41 0.65 22.45
N ASN A 20 -20.90 1.60 23.23
CA ASN A 20 -21.05 2.98 22.75
C ASN A 20 -19.66 3.63 22.75
N GLY A 21 -18.85 3.25 21.77
CA GLY A 21 -17.61 3.93 21.44
C GLY A 21 -17.76 4.53 20.05
N LEU A 22 -18.05 5.83 19.98
CA LEU A 22 -17.68 6.63 18.81
C LEU A 22 -16.16 6.53 18.68
N ILE A 23 -15.69 5.58 17.89
CA ILE A 23 -14.29 5.56 17.48
C ILE A 23 -14.18 6.63 16.39
N THR A 24 -13.95 7.88 16.81
CA THR A 24 -13.35 8.88 15.93
C THR A 24 -11.89 8.49 15.79
N THR A 25 -11.58 7.63 14.82
CA THR A 25 -10.18 7.41 14.43
C THR A 25 -9.65 8.73 13.87
N CYS A 26 -8.67 9.28 14.57
CA CYS A 26 -7.97 10.49 14.19
C CYS A 26 -7.30 10.32 12.81
N ASP A 27 -7.28 11.39 12.06
CA ASP A 27 -7.11 11.48 10.61
C ASP A 27 -5.66 11.34 10.10
N ALA A 28 -4.84 10.51 10.77
CA ALA A 28 -3.41 10.40 10.52
C ALA A 28 -3.01 9.12 9.77
N ALA A 29 -3.93 8.18 9.61
CA ALA A 29 -3.67 6.90 8.92
C ALA A 29 -3.68 7.02 7.38
N GLU A 30 -4.04 8.18 6.84
CA GLU A 30 -4.44 8.29 5.44
C GLU A 30 -3.28 8.48 4.44
N ILE A 31 -2.13 9.00 4.92
CA ILE A 31 -0.93 9.31 4.10
C ILE A 31 0.33 8.59 4.63
N ALA A 32 0.17 7.66 5.57
CA ALA A 32 1.30 6.93 6.15
C ALA A 32 2.05 6.11 5.07
N PRO A 33 3.36 5.86 5.26
CA PRO A 33 4.09 4.91 4.42
C PRO A 33 3.42 3.53 4.44
N GLN A 34 3.30 2.93 3.26
CA GLN A 34 2.75 1.59 3.08
C GLN A 34 3.83 0.61 2.66
N ILE A 35 3.65 -0.66 3.03
CA ILE A 35 4.68 -1.70 2.86
C ILE A 35 4.04 -2.95 2.23
N SER A 36 4.70 -3.54 1.24
CA SER A 36 4.45 -4.90 0.76
C SER A 36 5.74 -5.71 0.87
N ASN A 37 5.64 -6.95 1.35
CA ASN A 37 6.76 -7.89 1.38
C ASN A 37 6.33 -9.20 0.72
N GLU A 38 6.79 -9.38 -0.51
CA GLU A 38 6.44 -10.52 -1.35
C GLU A 38 7.70 -11.02 -2.05
N ARG A 39 7.86 -12.35 -2.10
CA ARG A 39 8.99 -13.04 -2.74
C ARG A 39 10.38 -12.55 -2.27
N GLY A 40 10.49 -12.18 -0.99
CA GLY A 40 11.75 -11.74 -0.40
C GLY A 40 12.20 -10.34 -0.83
N ILE A 41 11.30 -9.54 -1.41
CA ILE A 41 11.52 -8.12 -1.70
C ILE A 41 10.54 -7.31 -0.87
N LYS A 42 11.06 -6.44 -0.01
CA LYS A 42 10.29 -5.44 0.74
C LYS A 42 10.20 -4.17 -0.09
N VAL A 43 8.99 -3.68 -0.32
CA VAL A 43 8.71 -2.43 -1.01
C VAL A 43 7.98 -1.52 -0.03
N THR A 44 8.57 -0.37 0.27
CA THR A 44 7.97 0.69 1.08
C THR A 44 7.67 1.88 0.18
N THR A 45 6.47 2.44 0.26
CA THR A 45 6.04 3.61 -0.51
C THR A 45 5.44 4.67 0.41
N ALA A 46 5.87 5.92 0.28
CA ALA A 46 5.29 7.05 0.99
C ALA A 46 4.87 8.14 0.01
N LEU A 47 3.60 8.55 0.06
CA LEU A 47 3.11 9.71 -0.70
C LEU A 47 3.59 10.99 0.00
N GLN A 48 4.26 11.87 -0.75
CA GLN A 48 4.61 13.19 -0.26
C GLN A 48 3.38 14.11 -0.22
N ALA A 49 3.49 15.23 0.49
CA ALA A 49 2.43 16.24 0.54
C ALA A 49 1.99 16.68 -0.87
N ILE A 50 0.68 16.84 -1.04
CA ILE A 50 0.04 17.20 -2.32
C ILE A 50 -0.60 18.59 -2.20
N PRO A 51 0.17 19.68 -2.38
CA PRO A 51 -0.42 21.02 -2.36
C PRO A 51 -1.41 21.21 -3.52
N ALA A 52 -2.41 22.08 -3.33
CA ALA A 52 -3.49 22.29 -4.29
C ALA A 52 -3.03 22.75 -5.68
N ASP A 53 -1.87 23.41 -5.77
CA ASP A 53 -1.25 23.91 -6.99
C ASP A 53 -0.12 23.00 -7.53
N ALA A 54 0.01 21.79 -6.97
CA ALA A 54 1.03 20.83 -7.40
C ALA A 54 0.91 20.53 -8.90
N LYS A 55 2.04 20.62 -9.61
CA LYS A 55 2.14 20.16 -11.00
C LYS A 55 2.52 18.67 -11.08
N THR A 56 3.13 18.16 -10.02
CA THR A 56 3.61 16.78 -9.91
C THR A 56 3.34 16.22 -8.53
N TRP A 57 3.02 14.93 -8.48
CA TRP A 57 2.96 14.16 -7.25
C TRP A 57 4.15 13.24 -7.14
N THR A 58 4.65 13.05 -5.92
CA THR A 58 5.89 12.33 -5.66
C THR A 58 5.64 11.23 -4.64
N PHE A 59 6.12 10.04 -4.97
CA PHE A 59 6.17 8.89 -4.07
C PHE A 59 7.63 8.59 -3.76
N GLU A 60 7.99 8.59 -2.48
CA GLU A 60 9.25 7.98 -2.07
C GLU A 60 9.06 6.46 -2.10
N VAL A 61 9.91 5.76 -2.85
CA VAL A 61 9.87 4.29 -2.96
C VAL A 61 11.21 3.73 -2.50
N THR A 62 11.16 2.74 -1.63
CA THR A 62 12.31 1.98 -1.16
C THR A 62 12.08 0.50 -1.45
N LEU A 63 13.03 -0.14 -2.13
CA LEU A 63 13.07 -1.56 -2.44
C LEU A 63 14.28 -2.18 -1.74
N GLU A 64 14.06 -3.26 -1.01
CA GLU A 64 15.11 -3.96 -0.28
C GLU A 64 14.94 -5.47 -0.44
N THR A 65 16.04 -6.18 -0.67
CA THR A 65 16.05 -7.62 -0.76
C THR A 65 17.43 -8.17 -0.40
N HIS A 66 17.48 -9.45 -0.03
CA HIS A 66 18.72 -10.18 0.19
C HIS A 66 18.83 -11.42 -0.70
N THR A 67 17.95 -11.54 -1.70
CA THR A 67 17.82 -12.77 -2.51
C THR A 67 18.20 -12.58 -3.97
N GLN A 68 18.00 -11.38 -4.54
CA GLN A 68 18.23 -11.13 -5.97
C GLN A 68 18.54 -9.67 -6.28
N ALA A 69 19.06 -9.42 -7.48
CA ALA A 69 19.24 -8.06 -7.98
C ALA A 69 17.90 -7.39 -8.33
N LEU A 70 17.78 -6.09 -8.04
CA LEU A 70 16.59 -5.27 -8.28
C LEU A 70 16.67 -4.54 -9.63
N SER A 71 16.44 -5.25 -10.72
CA SER A 71 16.65 -4.75 -12.10
C SER A 71 15.46 -4.05 -12.75
N ASP A 72 14.32 -3.92 -12.07
CA ASP A 72 13.11 -3.31 -12.64
C ASP A 72 13.29 -1.82 -12.95
N ASP A 73 12.80 -1.37 -14.11
CA ASP A 73 12.67 0.05 -14.44
C ASP A 73 11.33 0.57 -13.90
N LEU A 74 11.38 1.33 -12.79
CA LEU A 74 10.17 1.82 -12.12
C LEU A 74 9.36 2.81 -12.97
N THR A 75 9.95 3.41 -14.02
CA THR A 75 9.19 4.22 -14.97
C THR A 75 8.31 3.39 -15.90
N LYS A 76 8.59 2.09 -16.01
CA LYS A 76 7.85 1.12 -16.85
C LYS A 76 7.04 0.12 -16.04
N SER A 77 7.42 -0.14 -14.79
CA SER A 77 6.81 -1.17 -13.95
C SER A 77 5.81 -0.62 -12.93
N ALA A 78 5.68 0.70 -12.83
CA ALA A 78 4.72 1.36 -11.96
C ALA A 78 3.59 2.04 -12.75
N THR A 79 2.40 2.05 -12.16
CA THR A 79 1.22 2.74 -12.68
C THR A 79 0.49 3.40 -11.51
N LEU A 80 0.11 4.66 -11.67
CA LEU A 80 -0.78 5.33 -10.73
C LEU A 80 -2.22 5.22 -11.23
N ILE A 81 -3.13 4.80 -10.37
CA ILE A 81 -4.57 4.78 -10.61
C ILE A 81 -5.20 5.88 -9.78
N VAL A 82 -5.95 6.77 -10.44
CA VAL A 82 -6.64 7.88 -9.80
C VAL A 82 -8.08 7.89 -10.30
N ASP A 83 -9.04 7.70 -9.40
CA ASP A 83 -10.46 7.59 -9.71
C ASP A 83 -10.75 6.65 -10.93
N GLY A 84 -10.04 5.52 -10.97
CA GLY A 84 -10.17 4.50 -12.02
C GLY A 84 -9.38 4.75 -13.31
N LYS A 85 -8.70 5.89 -13.45
CA LYS A 85 -7.85 6.21 -14.62
C LYS A 85 -6.38 5.91 -14.34
N GLN A 86 -5.68 5.39 -15.33
CA GLN A 86 -4.26 5.04 -15.23
C GLN A 86 -3.36 6.19 -15.71
N TYR A 87 -2.26 6.40 -15.01
CA TYR A 87 -1.23 7.39 -15.29
C TYR A 87 0.15 6.74 -15.19
N LEU A 88 0.99 7.00 -16.18
CA LEU A 88 2.37 6.53 -16.19
C LEU A 88 3.29 7.49 -15.41
N PRO A 89 4.38 6.98 -14.82
CA PRO A 89 5.38 7.82 -14.20
C PRO A 89 6.01 8.78 -15.21
N LEU A 90 6.30 10.00 -14.77
CA LEU A 90 7.10 10.97 -15.51
C LEU A 90 8.60 10.66 -15.40
N ALA A 91 9.05 10.27 -14.21
CA ALA A 91 10.46 10.05 -13.93
C ALA A 91 10.68 9.21 -12.66
N TRP A 92 11.86 8.60 -12.59
CA TRP A 92 12.44 8.02 -11.39
C TRP A 92 13.75 8.72 -11.07
N ASP A 93 13.80 9.43 -9.94
CA ASP A 93 15.04 10.02 -9.41
C ASP A 93 15.50 9.19 -8.23
N GLY A 94 16.35 8.21 -8.49
CA GLY A 94 16.87 7.33 -7.46
C GLY A 94 17.93 6.38 -8.00
N ALA A 95 18.23 5.35 -7.20
CA ALA A 95 19.19 4.33 -7.61
C ALA A 95 18.76 3.67 -8.94
N PRO A 96 19.69 3.53 -9.92
CA PRO A 96 19.40 2.88 -11.20
C PRO A 96 19.09 1.39 -11.00
N PRO A 97 18.58 0.68 -12.03
CA PRO A 97 18.41 -0.77 -11.99
C PRO A 97 19.67 -1.53 -11.55
N GLY A 98 19.50 -2.52 -10.67
CA GLY A 98 20.56 -3.35 -10.11
C GLY A 98 20.67 -3.28 -8.58
N GLY A 99 21.65 -4.00 -8.01
CA GLY A 99 21.90 -4.03 -6.57
C GLY A 99 20.78 -4.69 -5.75
N HIS A 100 20.86 -4.56 -4.41
CA HIS A 100 19.96 -5.21 -3.44
C HIS A 100 19.13 -4.21 -2.61
N HIS A 101 19.45 -2.92 -2.73
CA HIS A 101 18.75 -1.81 -2.09
C HIS A 101 18.62 -0.68 -3.09
N ARG A 102 17.40 -0.19 -3.32
CA ARG A 102 17.12 0.95 -4.19
C ARG A 102 16.16 1.89 -3.49
N LYS A 103 16.47 3.19 -3.52
CA LYS A 103 15.61 4.25 -2.98
C LYS A 103 15.56 5.40 -3.97
N GLY A 104 14.42 6.07 -4.04
CA GLY A 104 14.23 7.23 -4.91
C GLY A 104 12.83 7.79 -4.90
N LEU A 105 12.64 8.78 -5.77
CA LEU A 105 11.41 9.51 -5.97
C LEU A 105 10.78 9.14 -7.31
N LEU A 106 9.59 8.53 -7.26
CA LEU A 106 8.77 8.23 -8.42
C LEU A 106 7.77 9.37 -8.61
N ARG A 107 7.83 10.05 -9.75
CA ARG A 107 6.99 11.23 -10.02
C ARG A 107 5.90 10.96 -11.04
N PHE A 108 4.75 11.56 -10.81
CA PHE A 108 3.60 11.55 -11.72
C PHE A 108 3.12 12.97 -11.97
N LYS A 109 2.44 13.19 -13.10
CA LYS A 109 1.70 14.43 -13.32
C LYS A 109 0.57 14.51 -12.29
N ALA A 110 0.40 15.68 -11.66
CA ALA A 110 -0.73 15.89 -10.77
C ALA A 110 -2.06 15.87 -11.56
N VAL A 111 -3.11 15.36 -10.93
CA VAL A 111 -4.46 15.31 -11.51
C VAL A 111 -5.34 16.35 -10.82
N ALA A 112 -6.09 17.09 -11.63
CA ALA A 112 -7.07 18.08 -11.19
C ALA A 112 -8.47 17.70 -11.71
N PRO A 113 -9.55 17.90 -10.92
CA PRO A 113 -9.54 18.34 -9.52
C PRO A 113 -8.86 17.30 -8.60
N GLN A 114 -8.53 17.70 -7.36
CA GLN A 114 -7.91 16.79 -6.39
C GLN A 114 -8.80 15.55 -6.23
N PRO A 115 -8.23 14.34 -6.39
CA PRO A 115 -9.01 13.11 -6.36
C PRO A 115 -9.39 12.75 -4.93
N ARG A 116 -10.33 11.82 -4.77
CA ARG A 116 -10.67 11.26 -3.44
C ARG A 116 -9.77 10.12 -3.02
N SER A 117 -9.17 9.44 -3.99
CA SER A 117 -8.37 8.25 -3.75
C SER A 117 -7.32 8.05 -4.83
N MET A 118 -6.22 7.43 -4.44
CA MET A 118 -5.10 7.12 -5.32
C MET A 118 -4.55 5.74 -4.99
N GLU A 119 -4.19 4.99 -6.03
CA GLU A 119 -3.56 3.68 -5.90
C GLU A 119 -2.27 3.65 -6.73
N LEU A 120 -1.12 3.42 -6.09
CA LEU A 120 0.11 3.12 -6.77
C LEU A 120 0.22 1.60 -6.93
N GLN A 121 0.38 1.15 -8.17
CA GLN A 121 0.67 -0.23 -8.50
C GLN A 121 2.13 -0.35 -8.93
N ILE A 122 2.86 -1.31 -8.35
CA ILE A 122 4.23 -1.63 -8.75
C ILE A 122 4.29 -3.13 -9.04
N ARG A 123 4.67 -3.51 -10.26
CA ARG A 123 4.84 -4.92 -10.66
C ARG A 123 6.32 -5.21 -10.86
N LEU A 124 6.95 -5.90 -9.91
CA LEU A 124 8.36 -6.29 -10.04
C LEU A 124 8.52 -7.59 -10.85
N ALA A 125 9.72 -7.83 -11.36
CA ALA A 125 10.02 -8.99 -12.20
C ALA A 125 9.65 -10.31 -11.49
N GLY A 126 8.67 -11.02 -12.04
CA GLY A 126 8.16 -12.30 -11.54
C GLY A 126 7.00 -12.19 -10.53
N ASP A 127 6.52 -10.98 -10.23
CA ASP A 127 5.23 -10.81 -9.56
C ASP A 127 4.09 -11.24 -10.53
N LYS A 128 3.16 -12.08 -10.06
CA LYS A 128 2.00 -12.53 -10.86
C LYS A 128 1.01 -11.38 -11.12
N SER A 129 0.86 -10.52 -10.12
CA SER A 129 0.02 -9.32 -10.12
C SER A 129 0.81 -8.14 -9.51
N PRO A 130 0.43 -6.89 -9.79
CA PRO A 130 1.08 -5.74 -9.18
C PRO A 130 0.83 -5.71 -7.66
N ARG A 131 1.80 -5.21 -6.91
CA ARG A 131 1.63 -4.81 -5.51
C ARG A 131 0.88 -3.48 -5.48
N SER A 132 -0.08 -3.35 -4.58
CA SER A 132 -1.02 -2.23 -4.55
C SER A 132 -0.89 -1.45 -3.25
N PHE A 133 -0.74 -0.13 -3.38
CA PHE A 133 -0.61 0.83 -2.26
C PHE A 133 -1.67 1.91 -2.44
N LYS A 134 -2.53 2.14 -1.45
CA LYS A 134 -3.76 2.94 -1.61
C LYS A 134 -3.89 4.03 -0.57
N TRP A 135 -4.05 5.27 -1.01
CA TRP A 135 -4.28 6.42 -0.14
C TRP A 135 -5.65 7.00 -0.41
N LEU A 136 -6.36 7.37 0.64
CA LEU A 136 -7.49 8.28 0.54
C LEU A 136 -6.92 9.70 0.61
N ILE A 137 -7.59 10.63 -0.05
CA ILE A 137 -7.12 11.99 -0.25
C ILE A 137 -8.23 12.92 0.20
N LYS A 138 -7.92 13.83 1.14
CA LYS A 138 -8.86 14.78 1.75
C LYS A 138 -8.78 16.16 1.14
#